data_AF-A0A0C2CQF7-F1
#
_entry.id   AF-A0A0C2CQF7-F1
#
_cell.length_a   1.000
_cell.length_b   1.000
_cell.length_c   1.000
_cell.angle_alpha   90.00
_cell.angle_beta   90.00
_cell.angle_gamma   90.00
#
_symmetry.space_group_name_H-M   'P 1'
#
loop_
_entity.id
_entity.type
_entity.pdbx_description
1 polymer ?
#
loop_
_entity_poly.entity_id
_entity_poly.type
_entity_poly.pdbx_seq_one_letter_code
_entity_poly.pdbx_strand_id
1 'polypeptide(L)' 'LFPRHTNKNARDNTIDLIHTFRDYLHYHIKCSKVYMHSRMRSKTNDFLKVLNRARPEVKLEKKTFSGRSYVPS' A
#
# COMPACT_ATOMS: atom_id res chain seq x y z
N LEU A 1 34.10 -14.63 6.78
CA LEU A 1 34.27 -14.33 8.22
C LEU A 1 35.75 -14.08 8.51
N PHE A 2 36.05 -13.11 9.38
CA PHE A 2 37.43 -12.73 9.77
C PHE A 2 37.67 -12.97 11.26
N PRO A 3 38.92 -12.98 11.77
CA PRO A 3 39.23 -13.26 13.19
C PRO A 3 38.44 -12.42 14.21
N ARG A 4 38.06 -11.19 13.85
CA ARG A 4 37.19 -10.33 14.68
C ARG A 4 35.77 -10.89 14.89
N HIS A 5 35.32 -11.84 14.07
CA HIS A 5 33.99 -12.46 14.12
C HIS A 5 34.01 -13.89 14.70
N THR A 6 35.19 -14.51 14.82
CA THR A 6 35.33 -15.91 15.28
C THR A 6 36.09 -16.02 16.60
N ASN A 7 36.53 -14.90 17.18
CA ASN A 7 37.10 -14.89 18.53
C ASN A 7 36.06 -15.35 19.57
N LYS A 8 36.53 -15.86 20.72
CA LYS A 8 35.67 -16.41 21.78
C LYS A 8 34.54 -15.45 22.22
N ASN A 9 34.79 -14.15 22.21
CA ASN A 9 33.83 -13.15 22.69
C ASN A 9 32.71 -12.89 21.68
N ALA A 10 32.99 -12.97 20.38
CA ALA A 10 32.05 -12.64 19.31
C ALA A 10 31.43 -13.87 18.62
N ARG A 11 31.97 -15.07 18.88
CA ARG A 11 31.63 -16.30 18.17
C ARG A 11 30.15 -16.66 18.31
N ASP A 12 29.61 -16.64 19.52
CA ASP A 12 28.24 -17.12 19.77
C ASP A 12 27.21 -16.20 19.09
N ASN A 13 27.36 -14.88 19.24
CA ASN A 13 26.54 -13.90 18.51
C ASN A 13 26.67 -14.03 16.98
N THR A 14 27.87 -14.31 16.47
CA THR A 14 28.09 -14.50 15.03
C THR A 14 27.37 -15.75 14.52
N ILE A 15 27.35 -16.83 15.31
CA ILE A 15 26.61 -18.06 14.99
C ILE A 15 25.11 -17.76 14.92
N ASP A 16 24.55 -17.08 15.93
CA ASP A 16 23.12 -16.75 15.98
C ASP A 16 22.66 -15.92 14.78
N LEU A 17 23.44 -14.88 14.42
CA LEU A 17 23.14 -14.02 13.29
C LEU A 17 23.25 -14.75 11.94
N ILE A 18 24.24 -15.63 11.77
CA ILE A 18 24.43 -16.36 10.52
C ILE A 18 23.41 -17.48 10.37
N HIS A 19 23.11 -18.21 11.44
CA HIS A 19 22.14 -19.30 11.42
C HIS A 19 20.73 -18.79 11.04
N THR A 20 20.38 -17.56 11.42
CA THR A 20 19.09 -16.94 11.11
C THR A 20 19.08 -16.08 9.84
N PHE A 21 20.24 -15.82 9.22
CA PHE A 21 20.39 -14.85 8.13
C PHE A 21 19.44 -15.11 6.95
N ARG A 22 19.31 -16.38 6.52
CA ARG A 22 18.45 -16.75 5.38
C ARG A 22 17.00 -16.37 5.64
N ASP A 23 16.47 -16.75 6.79
CA ASP A 23 15.08 -16.52 7.12
C ASP A 23 14.82 -15.04 7.41
N TYR A 24 15.80 -14.35 8.00
CA TYR A 24 15.78 -12.90 8.17
C TYR A 24 15.73 -12.16 6.81
N LEU A 25 16.55 -12.56 5.84
CA LEU A 25 16.55 -11.98 4.51
C LEU A 25 15.21 -12.22 3.80
N HIS A 26 14.72 -13.46 3.82
CA HIS A 26 13.43 -13.80 3.23
C HIS A 26 12.27 -13.08 3.92
N TYR A 27 12.32 -12.90 5.23
CA TYR A 27 11.36 -12.10 5.97
C TYR A 27 11.32 -10.65 5.43
N HIS A 28 12.48 -9.99 5.32
CA HIS A 28 12.55 -8.61 4.83
C HIS A 28 12.12 -8.45 3.37
N ILE A 29 12.39 -9.44 2.50
CA ILE A 29 11.87 -9.46 1.13
C ILE A 29 10.33 -9.51 1.13
N LYS A 30 9.75 -10.39 1.95
CA LYS A 30 8.28 -10.49 2.09
C LYS A 30 7.69 -9.21 2.65
N CYS A 31 8.28 -8.62 3.70
CA CYS A 31 7.85 -7.35 4.26
C CYS A 31 7.88 -6.22 3.23
N SER A 32 8.97 -6.12 2.45
CA SER A 32 9.10 -5.14 1.37
C SER A 32 8.00 -5.30 0.31
N LYS A 33 7.68 -6.55 -0.06
CA LYS A 33 6.58 -6.84 -0.99
C LYS A 33 5.23 -6.39 -0.45
N VAL A 34 4.93 -6.68 0.82
CA VAL A 34 3.68 -6.27 1.47
C VAL A 34 3.58 -4.74 1.56
N TYR A 35 4.68 -4.07 1.90
CA TYR A 35 4.73 -2.62 1.94
C TYR A 35 4.46 -2.01 0.56
N MET A 36 5.09 -2.54 -0.49
CA MET A 36 4.83 -2.11 -1.86
C MET A 36 3.37 -2.36 -2.27
N HIS A 37 2.79 -3.50 -1.90
CA HIS A 37 1.36 -3.77 -2.12
C HIS A 37 0.45 -2.74 -1.45
N SER A 38 0.77 -2.31 -0.23
CA SER A 38 0.01 -1.26 0.47
C SER A 38 0.04 0.07 -0.31
N ARG A 39 1.23 0.48 -0.77
CA ARG A 39 1.39 1.69 -1.60
C ARG A 39 0.65 1.60 -2.92
N MET A 40 0.75 0.46 -3.61
CA MET A 40 0.03 0.23 -4.86
C MET A 40 -1.48 0.35 -4.64
N ARG A 41 -2.04 -0.27 -3.59
CA ARG A 41 -3.47 -0.15 -3.27
C ARG A 41 -3.89 1.29 -2.99
N SER A 42 -3.10 2.04 -2.24
CA SER A 42 -3.36 3.47 -2.00
C SER A 42 -3.47 4.23 -3.31
N LYS A 43 -2.50 4.04 -4.22
CA LYS A 43 -2.50 4.71 -5.53
C LYS A 43 -3.66 4.26 -6.43
N THR A 44 -4.00 2.98 -6.41
CA THR A 44 -5.17 2.45 -7.13
C THR A 44 -6.46 3.10 -6.63
N ASN A 45 -6.62 3.28 -5.31
CA ASN A 45 -7.78 3.96 -4.75
C ASN A 45 -7.87 5.42 -5.23
N ASP A 46 -6.74 6.13 -5.34
CA ASP A 46 -6.72 7.48 -5.91
C ASP A 46 -7.16 7.50 -7.37
N PHE A 47 -6.70 6.55 -8.19
CA PHE A 47 -7.15 6.42 -9.57
C PHE A 47 -8.64 6.11 -9.68
N LEU A 48 -9.18 5.25 -8.81
CA LEU A 48 -10.62 4.97 -8.77
C LEU A 48 -11.44 6.21 -8.46
N LYS A 49 -10.98 7.09 -7.54
CA LYS A 49 -11.65 8.36 -7.26
C LYS A 49 -11.70 9.26 -8.49
N VAL A 50 -10.60 9.35 -9.25
CA VAL A 50 -10.53 10.14 -10.48
C VAL A 50 -11.52 9.58 -11.51
N LEU A 51 -11.53 8.27 -11.73
CA LEU A 51 -12.45 7.61 -12.66
C LEU A 51 -13.93 7.81 -12.27
N ASN A 52 -14.25 7.69 -10.98
CA ASN A 52 -15.61 7.89 -10.50
C ASN A 52 -16.07 9.34 -10.67
N ARG A 53 -15.18 10.33 -10.47
CA ARG A 53 -15.48 11.74 -10.72
C ARG A 53 -15.69 12.04 -12.21
N ALA A 54 -15.04 11.29 -13.10
CA ALA A 54 -15.21 11.46 -14.54
C ALA A 54 -16.55 10.91 -15.06
N ARG A 55 -17.32 10.16 -14.25
CA ARG A 55 -18.66 9.71 -14.64
C ARG A 55 -19.60 10.91 -14.68
N PRO A 56 -20.31 11.14 -15.81
CA PRO A 56 -21.29 12.21 -15.87
C PRO A 56 -22.40 11.94 -14.85
N GLU A 57 -22.76 12.95 -14.07
CA GLU A 57 -23.92 12.86 -13.20
C GLU A 57 -25.16 12.65 -14.07
N VAL A 58 -25.93 11.60 -13.78
CA VAL A 58 -27.27 11.45 -14.33
C VAL A 58 -28.06 12.62 -13.77
N LYS A 59 -28.25 13.67 -14.57
CA LYS A 59 -29.19 14.75 -14.27
C LYS A 59 -30.59 14.12 -14.24
N LEU A 60 -30.99 13.58 -13.10
CA LEU A 60 -32.39 13.41 -12.79
C LEU A 60 -33.00 14.81 -12.90
N GLU A 61 -33.91 15.00 -13.85
CA GLU A 61 -34.73 16.20 -13.89
C GLU A 61 -35.32 16.41 -12.49
N LYS A 62 -34.85 17.45 -11.80
CA LYS A 62 -35.46 17.88 -10.54
C LYS A 62 -36.80 18.52 -10.89
N LYS A 63 -37.82 17.70 -11.12
CA LYS A 63 -39.20 18.19 -11.19
C LYS A 63 -39.59 18.63 -9.79
N THR A 64 -40.18 19.82 -9.68
CA THR A 64 -40.88 20.22 -8.45
C THR A 64 -41.99 19.20 -8.17
N PHE A 65 -42.45 19.10 -6.93
CA PHE A 65 -43.54 18.19 -6.54
C PHE A 65 -44.81 18.34 -7.43
N SER A 66 -45.00 19.49 -8.08
CA SER A 66 -46.08 19.79 -9.02
C SER A 66 -45.75 19.53 -10.51
N GLY A 67 -44.60 18.92 -10.81
CA GLY A 67 -44.20 18.54 -12.17
C GLY A 67 -43.71 19.68 -13.06
N ARG A 68 -43.57 20.91 -12.54
CA ARG A 68 -43.08 22.07 -13.31
C ARG A 68 -41.56 22.25 -13.17
N SER A 69 -40.90 22.52 -14.30
CA SER A 69 -39.47 22.85 -14.36
C SER A 69 -39.25 24.34 -14.03
N TYR A 70 -38.21 24.63 -13.26
CA TYR A 70 -37.84 25.99 -12.86
C TYR A 70 -37.26 26.75 -14.06
N VAL A 71 -37.78 27.96 -14.33
CA VAL A 71 -37.27 28.88 -15.35
C VAL A 71 -36.63 30.06 -14.61
N PRO A 72 -35.30 30.29 -14.69
CA PRO A 72 -34.68 31.46 -14.12
C PRO A 72 -34.96 32.67 -15.02
N SER A 73 -35.42 33.77 -14.40
CA SER A 73 -35.57 35.11 -15.00
C SER A 73 -34.27 35.89 -15.01
#